data_AF-A0A7X5ZUU3-F1
#
_entry.id   AF-A0A7X5ZUU3-F1
#
_cell.length_a   1.000
_cell.length_b   1.000
_cell.length_c   1.000
_cell.angle_alpha   90.00
_cell.angle_beta   90.00
_cell.angle_gamma   90.00
#
_symmetry.space_group_name_H-M   'P 1'
#
loop_
_entity.id
_entity.type
_entity.pdbx_description
1 polymer ?
#
loop_
_entity_poly.entity_id
_entity_poly.type
_entity_poly.pdbx_seq_one_letter_code
_entity_poly.pdbx_strand_id
1 'polypeptide(L)'
;MSRRAAAALALLALAGCDSPLDFCRACIRTPPADEVADADRARIRFTGPGTLPADARHLHYYEQCGVDCRHWMRFELPEAEARRFAATVLGGGTLRPGRDPFDGSAGGPLSPPMPWWPAHLPTDAEGTKIETQEARGGALVLRAEKGLATVWFFEFDM
;
A
#
# COMPACT_ATOMS: atom_id res chain seq x y z
N MET A 1 -49.02 -13.77 11.19
CA MET A 1 -48.40 -12.55 10.61
C MET A 1 -46.89 -12.69 10.77
N SER A 2 -46.20 -12.82 9.62
CA SER A 2 -44.82 -13.33 9.51
C SER A 2 -43.76 -12.41 10.11
N ARG A 3 -42.95 -12.96 11.01
CA ARG A 3 -41.65 -12.43 11.42
C ARG A 3 -40.64 -12.61 10.28
N ARG A 4 -40.52 -11.65 9.36
CA ARG A 4 -39.42 -11.60 8.39
C ARG A 4 -39.12 -10.16 7.99
N ALA A 5 -38.02 -9.61 8.50
CA ALA A 5 -37.10 -8.70 7.81
C ALA A 5 -36.12 -8.08 8.82
N ALA A 6 -35.25 -8.91 9.39
CA ALA A 6 -34.08 -8.45 10.14
C ALA A 6 -32.90 -9.35 9.75
N ALA A 7 -32.50 -9.28 8.49
CA ALA A 7 -31.30 -9.93 7.97
C ALA A 7 -30.93 -9.33 6.62
N ALA A 8 -30.52 -8.06 6.59
CA ALA A 8 -29.98 -7.42 5.39
C ALA A 8 -28.84 -6.45 5.69
N LEU A 9 -28.13 -6.62 6.81
CA LEU A 9 -27.06 -5.71 7.25
C LEU A 9 -25.75 -6.40 7.64
N ALA A 10 -25.50 -7.62 7.15
CA ALA A 10 -24.27 -8.37 7.44
C ALA A 10 -23.45 -8.79 6.20
N LEU A 11 -23.79 -8.30 5.00
CA LEU A 11 -23.13 -8.73 3.75
C LEU A 11 -22.04 -7.76 3.23
N LEU A 12 -21.73 -6.69 3.96
CA LEU A 12 -20.73 -5.70 3.54
C LEU A 12 -19.34 -5.90 4.20
N ALA A 13 -19.14 -6.95 4.98
CA ALA A 13 -17.94 -7.08 5.83
C ALA A 13 -16.98 -8.21 5.47
N LEU A 14 -17.19 -8.95 4.37
CA LEU A 14 -16.31 -10.06 3.97
C LEU A 14 -16.07 -10.07 2.46
N ALA A 15 -15.59 -8.95 1.92
CA ALA A 15 -14.81 -8.99 0.68
C ALA A 15 -13.43 -9.56 1.04
N GLY A 16 -13.37 -10.88 1.19
CA GLY A 16 -12.12 -11.63 1.32
C GLY A 16 -11.91 -12.49 0.07
N CYS A 17 -10.70 -13.03 -0.06
CA CYS A 17 -10.19 -13.86 -1.17
C CYS A 17 -10.95 -15.17 -1.48
N ASP A 18 -12.16 -15.33 -0.94
CA ASP A 18 -13.05 -16.49 -1.05
C ASP A 18 -14.44 -16.08 -1.60
N SER A 19 -14.61 -14.83 -2.04
CA SER A 19 -15.88 -14.31 -2.56
C SER A 19 -15.92 -14.39 -4.09
N PRO A 20 -17.02 -14.84 -4.72
CA PRO A 20 -17.17 -14.80 -6.18
C PRO A 20 -17.26 -13.38 -6.76
N LEU A 21 -17.22 -12.35 -5.91
CA LEU A 21 -17.18 -10.94 -6.28
C LEU A 21 -15.79 -10.32 -6.10
N ASP A 22 -14.72 -11.13 -5.95
CA ASP A 22 -13.34 -10.70 -5.65
C ASP A 22 -12.99 -9.30 -6.20
N PHE A 23 -13.10 -8.29 -5.33
CA PHE A 23 -12.70 -6.90 -5.60
C PHE A 23 -11.21 -6.69 -5.30
N CYS A 24 -10.55 -7.68 -4.69
CA CYS A 24 -9.14 -7.62 -4.34
C CYS A 24 -8.26 -7.89 -5.55
N ARG A 25 -7.23 -7.07 -5.72
CA ARG A 25 -6.28 -7.12 -6.84
C ARG A 25 -5.20 -8.19 -6.63
N ALA A 26 -4.79 -8.41 -5.37
CA ALA A 26 -3.76 -9.41 -5.03
C ALA A 26 -4.33 -10.65 -4.30
N CYS A 27 -5.42 -10.49 -3.55
CA CYS A 27 -6.04 -11.55 -2.75
C CYS A 27 -5.03 -12.26 -1.81
N ILE A 28 -4.30 -11.49 -1.00
CA ILE A 28 -3.35 -12.02 0.00
C ILE A 28 -4.07 -12.32 1.31
N ARG A 29 -3.98 -13.57 1.79
CA ARG A 29 -4.65 -14.02 3.04
C ARG A 29 -3.82 -13.79 4.30
N THR A 30 -2.56 -13.38 4.15
CA THR A 30 -1.68 -13.06 5.26
C THR A 30 -2.32 -11.99 6.14
N PRO A 31 -2.39 -12.18 7.48
CA PRO A 31 -2.86 -11.14 8.37
C PRO A 31 -2.07 -9.84 8.14
N PRO A 32 -2.71 -8.66 8.16
CA PRO A 32 -2.01 -7.42 7.84
C PRO A 32 -0.81 -7.14 8.75
N ALA A 33 -0.77 -7.67 9.97
CA ALA A 33 0.35 -7.49 10.89
C ALA A 33 1.61 -8.28 10.50
N ASP A 34 1.46 -9.35 9.70
CA ASP A 34 2.53 -10.29 9.40
C ASP A 34 3.25 -9.93 8.09
N GLU A 35 4.44 -10.49 7.90
CA GLU A 35 5.15 -10.39 6.61
C GLU A 35 4.47 -11.29 5.55
N VAL A 36 4.39 -10.78 4.33
CA VAL A 36 3.91 -11.52 3.16
C VAL A 36 4.84 -12.68 2.87
N ALA A 37 4.27 -13.89 2.83
CA ALA A 37 5.00 -15.10 2.48
C ALA A 37 5.56 -15.02 1.06
N ASP A 38 6.73 -15.60 0.82
CA ASP A 38 7.41 -15.54 -0.48
C ASP A 38 6.54 -16.00 -1.66
N ALA A 39 5.70 -17.01 -1.44
CA ALA A 39 4.79 -17.55 -2.45
C ALA A 39 3.74 -16.53 -2.93
N ASP A 40 3.37 -15.56 -2.08
CA ASP A 40 2.32 -14.57 -2.38
C ASP A 40 2.89 -13.26 -2.95
N ARG A 41 4.21 -13.03 -2.85
CA ARG A 41 4.85 -11.80 -3.33
C ARG A 41 4.61 -11.55 -4.83
N ALA A 42 4.62 -12.62 -5.61
CA ALA A 42 4.39 -12.57 -7.06
C ALA A 42 2.97 -12.12 -7.45
N ARG A 43 2.03 -12.06 -6.50
CA ARG A 43 0.64 -11.66 -6.71
C ARG A 43 0.43 -10.16 -6.54
N ILE A 44 1.37 -9.46 -5.90
CA ILE A 44 1.29 -8.01 -5.69
C ILE A 44 1.57 -7.27 -7.00
N ARG A 45 0.65 -6.39 -7.38
CA ARG A 45 0.73 -5.50 -8.54
C ARG A 45 0.42 -4.07 -8.10
N PHE A 46 1.17 -3.10 -8.61
CA PHE A 46 1.07 -1.70 -8.25
C PHE A 46 1.55 -0.80 -9.41
N THR A 47 1.24 0.49 -9.34
CA THR A 47 1.64 1.48 -10.34
C THR A 47 3.17 1.59 -10.49
N GLY A 48 3.67 1.75 -11.72
CA GLY A 48 5.09 1.85 -12.04
C GLY A 48 5.61 0.58 -12.73
N PRO A 49 6.60 -0.15 -12.16
CA PRO A 49 7.18 -1.34 -12.80
C PRO A 49 6.22 -2.55 -12.84
N GLY A 50 5.07 -2.48 -12.17
CA GLY A 50 4.08 -3.55 -12.13
C GLY A 50 4.47 -4.76 -11.29
N THR A 51 5.69 -4.84 -10.75
CA THR A 51 6.18 -5.95 -9.94
C THR A 51 7.14 -5.46 -8.84
N LEU A 52 7.17 -6.17 -7.70
CA LEU A 52 8.10 -5.87 -6.62
C LEU A 52 9.54 -6.16 -7.03
N PRO A 53 10.53 -5.34 -6.61
CA PRO A 53 11.93 -5.67 -6.80
C PRO A 53 12.30 -7.00 -6.16
N ALA A 54 13.13 -7.81 -6.82
CA ALA A 54 13.50 -9.15 -6.36
C ALA A 54 14.17 -9.16 -4.98
N ASP A 55 14.91 -8.10 -4.66
CA ASP A 55 15.64 -7.97 -3.40
C ASP A 55 14.80 -7.40 -2.25
N ALA A 56 13.50 -7.16 -2.45
CA ALA A 56 12.64 -6.63 -1.39
C ALA A 56 12.60 -7.59 -0.19
N ARG A 57 12.75 -7.07 1.03
CA ARG A 57 12.72 -7.86 2.27
C ARG A 57 11.72 -7.29 3.25
N HIS A 58 11.32 -8.08 4.24
CA HIS A 58 10.41 -7.64 5.29
C HIS A 58 9.15 -6.96 4.75
N LEU A 59 8.56 -7.61 3.74
CA LEU A 59 7.43 -7.09 2.99
C LEU A 59 6.16 -7.26 3.81
N HIS A 60 5.49 -6.16 4.09
CA HIS A 60 4.13 -6.14 4.56
C HIS A 60 3.24 -5.53 3.49
N TYR A 61 2.02 -6.06 3.40
CA TYR A 61 1.03 -5.65 2.42
C TYR A 61 -0.34 -5.60 3.07
N TYR A 62 -1.11 -4.60 2.71
CA TYR A 62 -2.51 -4.54 3.05
C TYR A 62 -3.31 -3.91 1.92
N GLU A 63 -4.49 -4.45 1.73
CA GLU A 63 -5.41 -4.07 0.69
C GLU A 63 -6.78 -3.87 1.31
N GLN A 64 -7.42 -2.77 0.95
CA GLN A 64 -8.80 -2.49 1.26
C GLN A 64 -9.50 -2.15 -0.05
N CYS A 65 -10.37 -3.04 -0.51
CA CYS A 65 -11.10 -2.88 -1.76
C CYS A 65 -12.61 -2.83 -1.52
N GLY A 66 -13.26 -1.88 -2.18
CA GLY A 66 -14.71 -1.71 -2.24
C GLY A 66 -15.12 -1.28 -3.65
N VAL A 67 -15.60 -0.04 -3.81
CA VAL A 67 -15.70 0.60 -5.13
C VAL A 67 -14.30 0.99 -5.62
N ASP A 68 -13.54 1.65 -4.75
CA ASP A 68 -12.12 1.95 -4.96
C ASP A 68 -11.26 0.91 -4.23
N CYS A 69 -10.06 0.67 -4.74
CA CYS A 69 -9.03 -0.13 -4.08
C CYS A 69 -7.94 0.76 -3.52
N ARG A 70 -7.53 0.49 -2.28
CA ARG A 70 -6.40 1.13 -1.61
C ARG A 70 -5.41 0.06 -1.19
N HIS A 71 -4.13 0.33 -1.42
CA HIS A 71 -3.04 -0.59 -1.16
C HIS A 71 -1.95 0.11 -0.35
N TRP A 72 -1.47 -0.57 0.68
CA TRP A 72 -0.36 -0.15 1.51
C TRP A 72 0.72 -1.22 1.47
N MET A 73 1.96 -0.78 1.31
CA MET A 73 3.13 -1.64 1.29
C MET A 73 4.23 -1.04 2.13
N ARG A 74 4.92 -1.91 2.87
CA ARG A 74 6.18 -1.59 3.53
C ARG A 74 7.18 -2.68 3.24
N PHE A 75 8.37 -2.32 2.79
CA PHE A 75 9.45 -3.28 2.56
C PHE A 75 10.80 -2.59 2.68
N GLU A 76 11.85 -3.40 2.71
CA GLU A 76 13.23 -2.95 2.76
C GLU A 76 13.98 -3.33 1.48
N LEU A 77 14.87 -2.44 1.04
CA LEU A 77 15.77 -2.64 -0.08
C LEU A 77 17.15 -2.06 0.22
N PRO A 78 18.23 -2.56 -0.42
CA PRO A 78 19.47 -1.81 -0.51
C PRO A 78 19.17 -0.39 -1.01
N GLU A 79 19.79 0.62 -0.41
CA GLU A 79 19.44 2.02 -0.66
C GLU A 79 19.44 2.35 -2.16
N ALA A 80 20.46 1.94 -2.90
CA ALA A 80 20.53 2.17 -4.34
C ALA A 80 19.36 1.56 -5.13
N GLU A 81 18.88 0.37 -4.73
CA GLU A 81 17.68 -0.24 -5.32
C GLU A 81 16.41 0.50 -4.93
N ALA A 82 16.28 0.96 -3.68
CA ALA A 82 15.14 1.77 -3.25
C ALA A 82 15.05 3.09 -4.02
N ARG A 83 16.19 3.73 -4.30
CA ARG A 83 16.25 4.95 -5.13
C ARG A 83 15.84 4.68 -6.58
N ARG A 84 16.30 3.57 -7.17
CA ARG A 84 15.86 3.13 -8.52
C ARG A 84 14.37 2.86 -8.56
N PHE A 85 13.86 2.11 -7.59
CA PHE A 85 12.44 1.83 -7.43
C PHE A 85 11.62 3.12 -7.38
N ALA A 86 12.00 4.07 -6.53
CA ALA A 86 11.33 5.36 -6.42
C ALA A 86 11.34 6.13 -7.75
N ALA A 87 12.47 6.17 -8.46
CA ALA A 87 12.57 6.85 -9.76
C ALA A 87 11.62 6.24 -10.81
N THR A 88 11.51 4.91 -10.86
CA THR A 88 10.59 4.22 -11.78
C THR A 88 9.13 4.50 -11.44
N VAL A 89 8.77 4.40 -10.16
CA VAL A 89 7.39 4.65 -9.70
C VAL A 89 6.96 6.10 -9.94
N LEU A 90 7.87 7.06 -9.69
CA LEU A 90 7.55 8.48 -9.75
C LEU A 90 7.55 9.07 -11.17
N GLY A 91 8.02 8.33 -12.18
CA GLY A 91 7.95 8.76 -13.58
C GLY A 91 8.57 10.12 -13.87
N GLY A 92 9.58 10.54 -13.09
CA GLY A 92 10.21 11.87 -13.17
C GLY A 92 9.94 12.80 -11.96
N GLY A 93 9.06 12.40 -11.04
CA GLY A 93 8.92 13.07 -9.73
C GLY A 93 10.14 12.86 -8.82
N THR A 94 10.36 13.78 -7.87
CA THR A 94 11.48 13.73 -6.92
C THR A 94 10.97 13.57 -5.49
N LEU A 95 11.61 12.68 -4.73
CA LEU A 95 11.44 12.60 -3.29
C LEU A 95 11.93 13.88 -2.61
N ARG A 96 11.20 14.35 -1.60
CA ARG A 96 11.52 15.59 -0.89
C ARG A 96 11.82 15.29 0.58
N PRO A 97 12.99 15.67 1.12
CA PRO A 97 13.32 15.49 2.53
C PRO A 97 12.32 16.16 3.46
N GLY A 98 11.94 15.48 4.54
CA GLY A 98 11.05 15.99 5.58
C GLY A 98 9.60 16.22 5.13
N ARG A 99 9.24 15.81 3.90
CA ARG A 99 7.87 15.93 3.39
C ARG A 99 7.11 14.65 3.70
N ASP A 100 6.01 14.78 4.45
CA ASP A 100 5.02 13.72 4.59
C ASP A 100 3.98 13.83 3.45
N PRO A 101 4.00 12.90 2.47
CA PRO A 101 3.05 12.91 1.38
C PRO A 101 1.69 12.30 1.76
N PHE A 102 1.56 11.68 2.93
CA PHE A 102 0.31 11.13 3.45
C PHE A 102 -0.54 12.20 4.15
N ASP A 103 0.06 13.36 4.47
CA ASP A 103 -0.62 14.45 5.13
C ASP A 103 -1.65 15.14 4.20
N GLY A 104 -2.85 15.36 4.74
CA GLY A 104 -3.96 16.03 4.03
C GLY A 104 -4.55 15.30 2.82
N SER A 105 -4.30 14.01 2.60
CA SER A 105 -5.01 13.26 1.55
C SER A 105 -6.49 13.07 1.94
N ALA A 106 -7.40 13.33 0.99
CA ALA A 106 -8.82 13.65 1.18
C ALA A 106 -9.73 12.52 1.72
N GLY A 107 -9.21 11.60 2.54
CA GLY A 107 -9.91 10.40 3.03
C GLY A 107 -9.89 10.18 4.55
N GLY A 108 -9.51 11.17 5.37
CA GLY A 108 -9.37 11.00 6.83
C GLY A 108 -8.03 10.35 7.23
N PRO A 109 -7.80 9.99 8.50
CA PRO A 109 -6.48 9.52 8.95
C PRO A 109 -6.10 8.22 8.23
N LEU A 110 -5.26 8.34 7.21
CA LEU A 110 -4.77 7.26 6.34
C LEU A 110 -3.75 6.34 7.04
N SER A 111 -3.80 6.25 8.36
CA SER A 111 -3.08 5.22 9.11
C SER A 111 -4.00 4.01 9.25
N PRO A 112 -3.95 3.03 8.32
CA PRO A 112 -4.53 1.72 8.56
C PRO A 112 -4.05 1.15 9.90
N PRO A 113 -4.85 0.30 10.58
CA PRO A 113 -4.56 -0.20 11.92
C PRO A 113 -3.48 -1.30 11.89
N MET A 114 -2.30 -0.99 11.34
CA MET A 114 -1.22 -1.93 11.13
C MET A 114 0.05 -1.42 11.80
N PRO A 115 0.77 -2.28 12.54
CA PRO A 115 1.89 -1.86 13.38
C PRO A 115 3.12 -1.37 12.58
N TRP A 116 3.22 -1.72 11.29
CA TRP A 116 4.33 -1.35 10.41
C TRP A 116 4.07 -0.07 9.59
N TRP A 117 2.83 0.43 9.57
CA TRP A 117 2.53 1.71 8.97
C TRP A 117 2.76 2.82 10.00
N PRO A 118 3.63 3.80 9.73
CA PRO A 118 4.00 4.78 10.71
C PRO A 118 2.82 5.74 10.95
N ALA A 119 2.48 5.96 12.23
CA ALA A 119 1.51 7.00 12.61
C ALA A 119 2.03 8.41 12.27
N HIS A 120 3.36 8.59 12.33
CA HIS A 120 4.08 9.76 11.87
C HIS A 120 5.35 9.29 11.17
N LEU A 121 5.66 9.88 10.01
CA LEU A 121 6.89 9.53 9.32
C LEU A 121 8.12 10.01 10.10
N PRO A 122 9.23 9.26 10.02
CA PRO A 122 10.51 9.74 10.54
C PRO A 122 10.92 11.07 9.90
N THR A 123 11.52 11.97 10.68
CA THR A 123 11.86 13.34 10.23
C THR A 123 12.95 13.38 9.15
N ASP A 124 13.76 12.33 9.07
CA ASP A 124 14.80 12.11 8.08
C ASP A 124 14.29 11.36 6.83
N ALA A 125 13.01 11.00 6.79
CA ALA A 125 12.41 10.37 5.63
C ALA A 125 12.20 11.39 4.50
N GLU A 126 12.22 10.89 3.27
CA GLU A 126 11.89 11.66 2.08
C GLU A 126 10.60 11.13 1.47
N GLY A 127 9.71 12.03 1.04
CA GLY A 127 8.41 11.61 0.54
C GLY A 127 7.86 12.49 -0.58
N THR A 128 7.01 11.90 -1.41
CA THR A 128 6.23 12.63 -2.42
C THR A 128 4.93 11.91 -2.77
N LYS A 129 3.95 12.67 -3.26
CA LYS A 129 2.73 12.11 -3.87
C LYS A 129 3.06 11.59 -5.27
N ILE A 130 2.38 10.52 -5.66
CA ILE A 130 2.39 9.97 -7.01
C ILE A 130 1.20 10.58 -7.73
N GLU A 131 1.50 11.47 -8.68
CA GLU A 131 0.50 12.13 -9.51
C GLU A 131 0.45 11.36 -10.83
N THR A 132 -0.64 10.65 -11.09
CA THR A 132 -0.88 10.05 -12.41
C THR A 132 -1.93 10.86 -13.17
N GLN A 133 -1.96 10.72 -14.50
CA GLN A 133 -3.00 11.35 -15.33
C GLN A 133 -4.35 10.59 -15.28
N GLU A 134 -4.38 9.40 -14.66
CA GLU A 134 -5.56 8.55 -14.55
C GLU A 134 -6.24 8.73 -13.17
N ALA A 135 -7.34 8.01 -12.93
CA ALA A 135 -8.02 7.92 -11.64
C ALA A 135 -7.20 7.17 -10.55
N ARG A 136 -5.87 7.15 -10.72
CA ARG A 136 -4.89 6.45 -9.90
C ARG A 136 -3.99 7.47 -9.24
N GLY A 137 -3.60 7.18 -8.02
CA GLY A 137 -2.64 8.01 -7.32
C GLY A 137 -2.01 7.27 -6.18
N GLY A 138 -1.20 7.99 -5.42
CA GLY A 138 -0.55 7.38 -4.29
C GLY A 138 0.47 8.29 -3.65
N ALA A 139 1.33 7.68 -2.86
CA ALA A 139 2.44 8.34 -2.22
C ALA A 139 3.55 7.32 -1.95
N LEU A 140 4.78 7.80 -2.02
CA LEU A 140 5.98 7.02 -1.74
C LEU A 140 6.82 7.78 -0.73
N VAL A 141 7.30 7.04 0.28
CA VAL A 141 8.26 7.51 1.27
C VAL A 141 9.43 6.53 1.32
N LEU A 142 10.63 7.08 1.46
CA LEU A 142 11.86 6.33 1.61
C LEU A 142 12.63 6.90 2.79
N ARG A 143 13.08 6.04 3.70
CA ARG A 143 14.05 6.38 4.74
C ARG A 143 15.25 5.44 4.64
N ALA A 144 16.41 6.00 4.36
CA ALA A 144 17.66 5.26 4.27
C ALA A 144 18.43 5.32 5.60
N GLU A 145 18.88 4.18 6.08
CA GLU A 145 19.73 4.05 7.26
C GLU A 145 20.79 2.98 7.01
N LYS A 146 22.08 3.36 7.10
CA LYS A 146 23.23 2.43 6.96
C LYS A 146 23.21 1.58 5.67
N GLY A 147 22.79 2.17 4.55
CA GLY A 147 22.78 1.51 3.23
C GLY A 147 21.56 0.61 2.97
N LEU A 148 20.61 0.54 3.92
CA LEU A 148 19.33 -0.12 3.77
C LEU A 148 18.22 0.93 3.84
N ALA A 149 17.23 0.85 2.96
CA ALA A 149 16.13 1.79 2.93
C ALA A 149 14.81 1.08 3.22
N THR A 150 14.05 1.62 4.18
CA THR A 150 12.63 1.28 4.32
C THR A 150 11.82 2.12 3.34
N VAL A 151 10.95 1.46 2.59
CA VAL A 151 10.01 2.07 1.66
C VAL A 151 8.61 1.90 2.23
N TRP A 152 7.86 3.00 2.32
CA TRP A 152 6.41 2.98 2.52
C TRP A 152 5.75 3.47 1.24
N PHE A 153 4.83 2.67 0.73
CA PHE A 153 4.16 2.95 -0.52
C PHE A 153 2.66 2.80 -0.33
N PHE A 154 1.93 3.82 -0.76
CA PHE A 154 0.48 3.85 -0.77
C PHE A 154 0.03 4.07 -2.21
N GLU A 155 -0.96 3.32 -2.66
CA GLU A 155 -1.62 3.51 -3.95
C GLU A 155 -3.14 3.42 -3.75
N PHE A 156 -3.87 4.19 -4.54
CA PHE A 156 -5.29 3.99 -4.72
C PHE A 156 -5.64 3.96 -6.21
N ASP A 157 -6.62 3.13 -6.55
CA ASP A 157 -7.20 2.97 -7.88
C ASP A 157 -8.73 3.12 -7.71
N MET A 158 -9.33 4.08 -8.43
CA MET A 158 -10.78 4.32 -8.46
C MET A 158 -11.44 3.64 -9.67
#